data_AF-A0A3B9YSX3-F1
#
_entry.id   AF-A0A3B9YSX3-F1
#
_cell.length_a   1.000
_cell.length_b   1.000
_cell.length_c   1.000
_cell.angle_alpha   90.00
_cell.angle_beta   90.00
_cell.angle_gamma   90.00
#
_symmetry.space_group_name_H-M   'P 1'
#
loop_
_entity.id
_entity.type
_entity.pdbx_description
1 polymer ?
#
loop_
_entity_poly.entity_id
_entity_poly.type
_entity_poly.pdbx_seq_one_letter_code
_entity_poly.pdbx_strand_id
1 'polypeptide(L)' 'CATCHVYVDEAFLPMLDGMQEMEKTMLDFAEKVKPNSRLSCQIKVSDALDGLTVRMPESQH' A
#
# COMPACT_ATOMS: atom_id res chain seq x y z
N CYS A 1 1.83 12.72 -0.52
CA CYS A 1 3.15 12.71 -1.17
C CYS A 1 3.39 11.47 -2.03
N ALA A 2 2.66 10.36 -1.85
CA ALA A 2 2.82 9.11 -2.62
C ALA A 2 4.18 8.38 -2.49
N THR A 3 5.22 9.02 -1.94
CA THR A 3 6.58 8.47 -1.76
C THR A 3 6.70 7.25 -0.84
N CYS A 4 5.62 6.84 -0.18
CA CYS A 4 5.55 5.63 0.66
C CYS A 4 4.81 4.47 -0.04
N HIS A 5 4.68 4.52 -1.36
CA HIS A 5 3.96 3.51 -2.12
C HIS A 5 4.67 2.14 -2.08
N VAL A 6 3.87 1.10 -1.82
CA VAL A 6 4.29 -0.31 -1.77
C VAL A 6 3.25 -1.19 -2.45
N TYR A 7 3.67 -2.39 -2.86
CA TYR A 7 2.78 -3.46 -3.29
C TYR A 7 2.62 -4.46 -2.14
N VAL A 8 1.40 -4.64 -1.65
CA VAL A 8 1.10 -5.59 -0.57
C VAL A 8 0.96 -6.99 -1.15
N ASP A 9 1.48 -8.01 -0.47
CA ASP A 9 1.24 -9.39 -0.86
C ASP A 9 -0.27 -9.72 -0.82
N GLU A 10 -0.77 -10.40 -1.85
CA GLU A 10 -2.21 -10.62 -2.04
C GLU A 10 -2.84 -11.38 -0.86
N ALA A 11 -2.07 -12.22 -0.16
CA ALA A 11 -2.54 -12.94 1.02
C ALA A 11 -2.98 -12.01 2.17
N PHE A 12 -2.44 -10.78 2.22
CA PHE A 12 -2.72 -9.81 3.28
C PHE A 12 -3.76 -8.76 2.88
N LEU A 13 -4.08 -8.61 1.59
CA LEU A 13 -5.08 -7.62 1.15
C LEU A 13 -6.43 -7.75 1.87
N PRO A 14 -6.99 -8.95 2.12
CA PRO A 14 -8.26 -9.08 2.83
C PRO A 14 -8.19 -8.68 4.32
N MET A 15 -6.99 -8.62 4.89
CA MET A 15 -6.76 -8.24 6.30
C MET A 15 -6.61 -6.73 6.49
N LEU A 16 -6.43 -5.99 5.39
CA LEU A 16 -6.27 -4.54 5.43
C LEU A 16 -7.62 -3.84 5.34
N ASP A 17 -7.72 -2.71 6.04
CA ASP A 17 -8.80 -1.75 5.78
C ASP A 17 -8.77 -1.31 4.31
N GLY A 18 -9.96 -1.11 3.74
CA GLY A 18 -10.12 -0.59 2.39
C GLY A 18 -9.46 0.79 2.23
N MET A 19 -8.90 1.04 1.04
CA MET A 19 -8.30 2.34 0.74
C MET A 19 -9.33 3.46 0.88
N GLN A 20 -8.98 4.47 1.67
CA GLN A 20 -9.76 5.71 1.77
C GLN A 20 -9.61 6.52 0.48
N GLU A 21 -10.55 7.43 0.22
CA GLU A 21 -10.56 8.25 -1.00
C GLU A 21 -9.26 9.04 -1.18
N MET A 22 -8.74 9.63 -0.09
CA MET A 22 -7.47 10.36 -0.11
C MET A 22 -6.28 9.47 -0.48
N GLU A 23 -6.27 8.20 -0.05
CA GLU A 23 -5.22 7.24 -0.42
C GLU A 23 -5.26 6.96 -1.93
N LYS A 24 -6.47 6.75 -2.49
CA LYS A 24 -6.66 6.52 -3.93
C LYS A 24 -6.18 7.71 -4.75
N THR A 25 -6.63 8.91 -4.41
CA THR A 25 -6.20 10.14 -5.10
C THR A 25 -4.69 10.35 -5.03
N MET A 26 -4.05 10.01 -3.92
CA MET A 26 -2.59 10.11 -3.81
C MET A 26 -1.87 9.05 -4.65
N LEU A 27 -2.42 7.84 -4.75
CA LEU A 27 -1.87 6.77 -5.60
C LEU A 27 -1.97 7.12 -7.08
N ASP A 28 -2.94 7.93 -7.53
CA ASP A 28 -3.02 8.39 -8.92
C ASP A 28 -1.77 9.16 -9.39
N PHE A 29 -0.98 9.71 -8.44
CA PHE A 29 0.29 10.37 -8.72
C PHE A 29 1.51 9.45 -8.62
N ALA A 30 1.34 8.20 -8.19
CA ALA A 30 2.42 7.22 -8.08
C ALA A 30 2.68 6.52 -9.43
N GLU A 31 3.92 6.13 -9.68
CA GLU A 31 4.26 5.37 -10.86
C GLU A 31 3.96 3.87 -10.68
N LYS A 32 3.61 3.19 -11.79
CA LYS A 32 3.43 1.74 -11.84
C LYS A 32 2.45 1.21 -10.77
N VAL A 33 1.34 1.92 -10.54
CA VAL A 33 0.27 1.50 -9.62
C VAL A 33 -0.33 0.17 -10.09
N LYS A 34 -0.62 -0.72 -9.13
CA LYS A 34 -1.21 -2.05 -9.33
C LYS A 34 -2.42 -2.22 -8.42
N PRO A 35 -3.27 -3.24 -8.64
CA PRO A 35 -4.41 -3.51 -7.76
C PRO A 35 -4.05 -3.70 -6.28
N ASN A 36 -2.82 -4.17 -6.00
CA ASN A 36 -2.30 -4.36 -4.65
C ASN A 36 -1.42 -3.20 -4.15
N SER A 37 -1.43 -2.05 -4.82
CA SER A 37 -0.75 -0.84 -4.36
C SER A 37 -1.40 -0.28 -3.10
N ARG A 38 -0.58 0.14 -2.14
CA ARG A 38 -0.99 0.87 -0.93
C ARG A 38 0.03 1.96 -0.62
N LEU A 39 -0.39 2.96 0.14
CA LEU A 39 0.53 3.87 0.83
C LEU A 39 0.87 3.28 2.19
N SER A 40 2.12 2.89 2.41
CA SER A 40 2.51 2.17 3.64
C SER A 40 2.22 2.97 4.91
N CYS A 41 2.25 4.30 4.85
CA CYS A 41 1.90 5.16 5.98
C CYS A 41 0.41 5.08 6.39
N GLN A 42 -0.46 4.53 5.54
CA GLN A 42 -1.88 4.31 5.82
C GLN A 42 -2.16 2.90 6.35
N ILE A 43 -1.18 2.00 6.33
CA ILE A 43 -1.30 0.65 6.88
C ILE A 43 -0.96 0.71 8.38
N LYS A 44 -1.97 0.47 9.23
CA LYS A 44 -1.77 0.37 10.68
C LYS A 44 -1.36 -1.06 11.03
N VAL A 45 -0.15 -1.21 11.56
CA VAL A 45 0.35 -2.52 12.01
C VAL A 45 -0.46 -3.00 13.21
N SER A 46 -0.84 -4.28 13.18
CA SER A 46 -1.50 -4.99 14.27
C SER A 46 -1.07 -6.45 14.25
N ASP A 47 -1.39 -7.21 15.31
CA ASP A 47 -1.06 -8.64 15.40
C ASP A 47 -1.67 -9.47 14.26
N ALA A 48 -2.79 -9.01 13.68
CA ALA A 48 -3.41 -9.65 12.52
C ALA A 48 -2.56 -9.57 11.24
N LEU A 49 -1.53 -8.73 11.22
CA LEU A 49 -0.60 -8.54 10.10
C LEU A 49 0.79 -9.14 10.39
N ASP A 50 0.90 -10.04 11.37
CA ASP A 50 2.16 -10.74 11.60
C ASP A 50 2.63 -11.47 10.33
N GLY A 51 3.89 -11.26 9.96
CA GLY A 51 4.46 -11.74 8.69
C GLY A 51 4.10 -10.93 7.43
N LEU A 52 3.46 -9.76 7.55
CA LEU A 52 3.13 -8.89 6.42
C LEU A 52 4.33 -8.70 5.49
N THR A 53 4.16 -9.10 4.24
CA THR A 53 5.16 -8.91 3.18
C THR A 53 4.71 -7.82 2.22
N VAL A 54 5.60 -6.89 1.93
CA VAL A 54 5.40 -5.85 0.92
C VAL A 54 6.60 -5.78 -0.01
N ARG A 55 6.38 -5.28 -1.23
CA ARG A 55 7.43 -5.01 -2.21
C ARG A 55 7.47 -3.52 -2.52
N MET A 56 8.65 -2.95 -2.59
CA MET A 56 8.82 -1.56 -3.02
C MET A 56 8.83 -1.49 -4.55
N PRO A 57 8.31 -0.40 -5.15
CA PRO A 57 8.56 -0.10 -6.55
C PRO A 57 10.02 0.29 -6.78
N GLU A 58 10.40 0.41 -8.05
CA GLU A 58 11.77 0.70 -8.48
C GLU A 58 12.27 2.08 -8.02
N SER A 59 11.36 3.06 -7.92
CA SER A 59 11.66 4.44 -7.53
C SER A 59 10.46 5.09 -6.82
N GLN A 60 10.74 6.15 -6.05
CA GLN A 60 9.78 7.01 -5.33
C GLN A 60 10.29 8.45 -5.39
N HIS A 61 9.44 9.41 -5.77
CA HIS A 61 9.80 10.83 -5.94
C HIS A 61 8.70 11.76 -5.44
#